data_AF-A0A7S2MWU6-F1
#
_entry.id   AF-A0A7S2MWU6-F1
#
_cell.length_a   1.000
_cell.length_b   1.000
_cell.length_c   1.000
_cell.angle_alpha   90.00
_cell.angle_beta   90.00
_cell.angle_gamma   90.00
#
_symmetry.space_group_name_H-M   'P 1'
#
loop_
_entity.id
_entity.type
_entity.pdbx_description
1 polymer ?
#
loop_
_entity_poly.entity_id
_entity_poly.type
_entity_poly.pdbx_seq_one_letter_code
_entity_poly.pdbx_strand_id
1 'polypeptide(L)'
;GASAMLCGFKQMAAAVVLIVVQCVNDFNITPVVMLSVSVALMVNRAINKRGHDEEQIERKRLPYLEPEVPRTLDSLVARDLVDRLPPQAMLTKHASLEVVETALQVTQDTPWSQFPILDGNTCIGVLARPHLEAARRAHGLSKQNSLAAEGQAAAPES
;
A
#
# COMPACT_ATOMS: atom_id res chain seq x y z
N GLY A 1 10.88 32.40 -16.88
CA GLY A 1 10.88 32.96 -15.52
C GLY A 1 10.02 32.15 -14.57
N ALA A 2 8.69 32.31 -14.64
CA ALA A 2 7.74 31.63 -13.75
C ALA A 2 7.93 30.10 -13.70
N SER A 3 8.11 29.43 -14.85
CA SER A 3 8.36 27.98 -14.93
C SER A 3 9.61 27.54 -14.17
N ALA A 4 10.70 28.33 -14.26
CA ALA A 4 11.95 28.05 -13.57
C ALA A 4 11.81 28.22 -12.04
N MET A 5 11.09 29.25 -11.59
CA MET A 5 10.79 29.45 -10.16
C MET A 5 9.92 28.31 -9.60
N LEU A 6 8.83 27.96 -10.28
CA LEU A 6 7.93 26.89 -9.87
C LEU A 6 8.65 25.54 -9.77
N CYS A 7 9.52 25.26 -10.74
CA CYS A 7 10.31 24.04 -10.74
C CYS A 7 11.41 24.01 -9.66
N GLY A 8 12.04 25.16 -9.37
CA GLY A 8 12.98 25.28 -8.26
C GLY A 8 12.33 24.99 -6.90
N PHE A 9 11.07 25.41 -6.70
CA PHE A 9 10.37 25.19 -5.43
C PHE A 9 9.86 23.75 -5.24
N LYS A 10 9.24 23.15 -6.28
CA LYS A 10 8.61 21.82 -6.20
C LYS A 10 9.46 20.67 -6.73
N GLN A 11 10.56 20.95 -7.40
CA GLN A 11 11.37 19.96 -8.14
C GLN A 11 10.60 19.12 -9.18
N MET A 12 9.39 19.54 -9.58
CA MET A 12 8.58 18.90 -10.62
C MET A 12 8.93 19.46 -12.01
N ALA A 13 9.72 18.72 -12.79
CA ALA A 13 10.19 19.17 -14.10
C ALA A 13 9.11 19.06 -15.20
N ALA A 14 8.63 17.85 -15.45
CA ALA A 14 7.77 17.56 -16.60
C ALA A 14 6.39 18.22 -16.48
N ALA A 15 5.78 18.19 -15.29
CA ALA A 15 4.46 18.77 -15.05
C ALA A 15 4.46 20.30 -15.28
N VAL A 16 5.48 21.01 -14.78
CA VAL A 16 5.57 22.47 -14.94
C VAL A 16 5.76 22.87 -16.40
N VAL A 17 6.59 22.13 -17.15
CA VAL A 17 6.75 22.36 -18.60
C VAL A 17 5.41 22.18 -19.31
N LEU A 18 4.70 21.07 -19.07
CA LEU A 18 3.42 20.79 -19.71
C LEU A 18 2.35 21.83 -19.38
N ILE A 19 2.23 22.24 -18.11
CA ILE A 19 1.27 23.27 -17.70
C ILE A 19 1.53 24.58 -18.45
N VAL A 20 2.79 25.01 -18.53
CA VAL A 20 3.16 26.28 -19.17
C VAL A 20 2.92 26.22 -20.68
N VAL A 21 3.31 25.13 -21.33
CA VAL A 21 3.07 24.92 -22.77
C VAL A 21 1.57 24.91 -23.07
N GLN A 22 0.77 24.25 -22.23
CA GLN A 22 -0.69 24.21 -22.37
C GLN A 22 -1.33 25.59 -22.16
N CYS A 23 -0.84 26.39 -21.20
CA CYS A 23 -1.34 27.74 -20.95
C CYS A 23 -1.05 28.70 -22.09
N VAL A 24 0.11 28.57 -22.75
CA VAL A 24 0.48 29.38 -23.92
C VAL A 24 -0.18 28.82 -25.19
N ASN A 25 -0.58 27.55 -25.18
CA ASN A 25 -1.12 26.81 -26.32
C ASN A 25 -0.19 26.84 -27.55
N ASP A 26 1.13 26.81 -27.30
CA ASP A 26 2.15 26.78 -28.34
C ASP A 26 3.21 25.74 -27.97
N PHE A 27 3.30 24.67 -28.77
CA PHE A 27 4.28 23.61 -28.55
C PHE A 27 5.69 24.00 -29.00
N ASN A 28 5.85 25.07 -29.80
CA ASN A 28 7.17 25.50 -30.29
C ASN A 28 8.05 26.06 -29.16
N ILE A 29 7.45 26.55 -28.07
CA ILE A 29 8.19 27.06 -26.91
C ILE A 29 8.70 25.95 -25.98
N THR A 30 8.25 24.71 -26.17
CA THR A 30 8.60 23.55 -25.32
C THR A 30 10.11 23.39 -25.08
N PRO A 31 11.00 23.32 -26.10
CA PRO A 31 12.43 23.11 -25.87
C PRO A 31 13.08 24.26 -25.08
N VAL A 32 12.62 25.50 -25.29
CA VAL A 32 13.13 26.67 -24.56
C VAL A 32 12.71 26.61 -23.08
N VAL A 33 11.47 26.23 -22.81
CA VAL A 33 10.95 26.07 -21.43
C VAL A 33 11.64 24.89 -20.73
N MET A 34 11.82 23.76 -21.43
CA MET A 34 12.54 22.60 -20.91
C MET A 34 13.98 22.97 -20.52
N LEU A 35 14.72 23.62 -21.42
CA LEU A 35 16.09 24.05 -21.12
C LEU A 35 16.15 24.98 -19.90
N SER A 36 15.25 25.97 -19.83
CA SER A 36 15.18 26.90 -18.69
C SER A 36 14.91 26.15 -17.38
N VAL A 37 13.99 25.19 -17.39
CA VAL A 37 13.64 24.37 -16.23
C VAL A 37 14.79 23.44 -15.84
N SER A 38 15.48 22.81 -16.79
CA SER A 38 16.63 21.94 -16.55
C SER A 38 17.79 22.69 -15.88
N VAL A 39 18.12 23.89 -16.37
CA VAL A 39 19.17 24.74 -15.76
C VAL A 39 18.76 25.14 -14.34
N ALA A 40 17.52 25.57 -14.13
CA ALA A 40 17.02 25.93 -12.81
C ALA A 40 17.07 24.74 -11.83
N LEU A 41 16.69 23.54 -12.28
CA LEU A 41 16.78 22.31 -11.47
C LEU A 41 18.21 21.92 -11.15
N MET A 42 19.12 22.03 -12.10
CA MET A 42 20.54 21.70 -11.88
C MET A 42 21.13 22.61 -10.81
N VAL A 43 20.90 23.92 -10.90
CA VAL A 43 21.36 24.89 -9.90
C VAL A 43 20.68 24.64 -8.55
N ASN A 44 19.37 24.40 -8.55
CA ASN A 44 18.65 24.13 -7.31
C ASN A 44 19.14 22.85 -6.62
N ARG A 45 19.38 21.76 -7.36
CA ARG A 45 19.92 20.50 -6.79
C ARG A 45 21.34 20.65 -6.25
N ALA A 46 22.13 21.59 -6.78
CA ALA A 46 23.46 21.88 -6.27
C ALA A 46 23.43 22.62 -4.92
N ILE A 47 22.41 23.45 -4.68
CA ILE A 47 22.26 24.25 -3.45
C ILE A 47 21.39 23.53 -2.41
N ASN A 48 20.23 23.03 -2.84
CA ASN A 48 19.20 22.39 -2.04
C ASN A 48 19.07 20.92 -2.40
N LYS A 49 19.29 20.04 -1.41
CA LYS A 49 19.16 18.59 -1.60
C LYS A 49 17.71 18.12 -1.73
N ARG A 50 16.75 18.90 -1.23
CA ARG A 50 15.32 18.54 -1.16
C ARG A 50 14.46 19.72 -1.64
N GLY A 51 13.35 19.43 -2.29
CA GLY A 51 12.32 20.42 -2.59
C GLY A 51 11.41 20.66 -1.39
N HIS A 52 10.50 21.64 -1.55
CA HIS A 52 9.59 22.01 -0.47
C HIS A 52 8.65 20.87 -0.07
N ASP A 53 8.17 20.08 -1.03
CA ASP A 53 7.23 18.99 -0.77
C ASP A 53 7.92 17.85 0.00
N GLU A 54 9.18 17.52 -0.33
CA GLU A 54 9.98 16.54 0.39
C GLU A 54 10.28 16.98 1.84
N GLU A 55 10.59 18.26 2.07
CA GLU A 55 10.76 18.78 3.43
C GLU A 55 9.48 18.65 4.27
N GLN A 56 8.31 18.90 3.68
CA GLN A 56 7.04 18.78 4.39
C GLN A 56 6.70 17.33 4.73
N ILE A 57 7.02 16.39 3.84
CA ILE A 57 6.87 14.95 4.07
C ILE A 57 7.70 14.52 5.29
N GLU A 58 8.96 14.97 5.35
CA GLU A 58 9.87 14.65 6.46
C GLU A 58 9.42 15.30 7.77
N ARG A 59 9.07 16.59 7.73
CA ARG A 59 8.56 17.31 8.93
C ARG A 59 7.31 16.66 9.51
N LYS A 60 6.44 16.10 8.66
CA LYS A 60 5.22 15.40 9.06
C LYS A 60 5.44 13.90 9.34
N ARG A 61 6.66 13.39 9.16
CA ARG A 61 7.01 11.96 9.30
C ARG A 61 6.06 11.03 8.55
N LEU A 62 5.67 11.43 7.34
CA LEU A 62 4.78 10.64 6.52
C LEU A 62 5.55 9.47 5.90
N PRO A 63 4.98 8.26 5.85
CA PRO A 63 5.56 7.16 5.09
C PRO A 63 5.52 7.53 3.61
N TYR A 64 6.68 7.80 3.03
CA TYR A 64 6.87 8.17 1.64
C TYR A 64 7.90 7.26 1.00
N LEU A 65 7.57 6.75 -0.18
CA LEU A 65 8.47 5.91 -0.98
C LEU A 65 9.01 6.76 -2.13
N GLU A 66 10.34 6.89 -2.18
CA GLU A 66 11.01 7.59 -3.27
C GLU A 66 10.84 6.84 -4.61
N PRO A 67 10.85 7.56 -5.75
CA PRO A 67 10.69 6.94 -7.07
C PRO A 67 11.87 6.03 -7.45
N GLU A 68 13.05 6.31 -6.92
CA GLU A 68 14.24 5.48 -7.09
C GLU A 68 14.61 4.82 -5.77
N VAL A 69 15.06 3.57 -5.84
CA VAL A 69 15.53 2.85 -4.66
C VAL A 69 16.87 3.44 -4.22
N PRO A 70 17.06 3.74 -2.92
CA PRO A 70 18.35 4.21 -2.41
C PRO A 70 19.46 3.21 -2.73
N ARG A 71 20.60 3.71 -3.22
CA ARG A 71 21.78 2.88 -3.57
C ARG A 71 22.31 2.04 -2.41
N THR A 72 22.01 2.42 -1.16
CA THR A 72 22.35 1.65 0.04
C THR A 72 21.64 0.31 0.11
N LEU A 73 20.53 0.14 -0.62
CA LEU A 73 19.76 -1.10 -0.69
C LEU A 73 20.18 -2.01 -1.85
N ASP A 74 21.10 -1.58 -2.73
CA ASP A 74 21.53 -2.35 -3.91
C ASP A 74 22.16 -3.71 -3.56
N SER A 75 22.73 -3.82 -2.36
CA SER A 75 23.35 -5.06 -1.86
C SER A 75 22.40 -5.97 -1.08
N LEU A 76 21.18 -5.52 -0.78
CA LEU A 76 20.21 -6.26 0.02
C LEU A 76 19.29 -7.08 -0.90
N VAL A 77 18.95 -8.29 -0.46
CA VAL A 77 17.92 -9.09 -1.13
C VAL A 77 16.59 -8.93 -0.42
N ALA A 78 15.48 -9.16 -1.13
CA ALA A 78 14.13 -9.03 -0.57
C ALA A 78 13.94 -9.78 0.75
N ARG A 79 14.57 -10.96 0.91
CA ARG A 79 14.47 -11.76 2.15
C ARG A 79 15.01 -11.03 3.39
N ASP A 80 15.92 -10.08 3.20
CA ASP A 80 16.58 -9.34 4.30
C ASP A 80 15.74 -8.12 4.72
N LEU A 81 14.77 -7.72 3.88
CA LEU A 81 13.89 -6.57 4.09
C LEU A 81 12.49 -6.97 4.58
N VAL A 82 12.06 -8.21 4.32
CA VAL A 82 10.72 -8.68 4.69
C VAL A 82 10.66 -9.13 6.15
N ASP A 83 9.61 -8.72 6.84
CA ASP A 83 9.29 -9.22 8.18
C ASP A 83 8.88 -10.70 8.11
N ARG A 84 9.26 -11.47 9.13
CA ARG A 84 8.83 -12.86 9.25
C ARG A 84 7.43 -12.90 9.83
N LEU A 85 6.48 -13.37 9.03
CA LEU A 85 5.12 -13.62 9.49
C LEU A 85 5.10 -14.82 10.44
N PRO A 86 4.35 -14.77 11.56
CA PRO A 86 4.19 -15.91 12.45
C PRO A 86 3.48 -17.05 11.71
N PRO A 87 3.83 -18.31 11.98
CA PRO A 87 3.24 -19.46 11.30
C PRO A 87 1.72 -19.55 11.49
N GLN A 88 1.18 -19.01 12.60
CA GLN A 88 -0.26 -18.96 12.86
C GLN A 88 -1.03 -18.03 11.92
N ALA A 89 -0.36 -17.03 11.32
CA ALA A 89 -0.98 -16.13 10.35
C ALA A 89 -0.89 -16.65 8.91
N MET A 90 -0.19 -17.76 8.69
CA MET A 90 -0.16 -18.47 7.41
C MET A 90 -1.29 -19.50 7.40
N LEU A 91 -2.38 -19.18 6.69
CA LEU A 91 -3.57 -20.04 6.66
C LEU A 91 -3.45 -21.07 5.54
N THR A 92 -4.04 -22.25 5.71
CA THR A 92 -4.15 -23.25 4.64
C THR A 92 -5.48 -23.09 3.89
N LYS A 93 -5.56 -23.64 2.68
CA LYS A 93 -6.78 -23.64 1.85
C LYS A 93 -8.03 -24.16 2.59
N HIS A 94 -7.84 -25.11 3.50
CA HIS A 94 -8.90 -25.71 4.32
C HIS A 94 -8.68 -25.44 5.81
N ALA A 95 -8.34 -24.19 6.16
CA ALA A 95 -8.18 -23.79 7.55
C ALA A 95 -9.51 -23.92 8.33
N SER A 96 -9.45 -24.47 9.54
CA SER A 96 -10.60 -24.53 10.44
C SER A 96 -10.90 -23.15 11.03
N LEU A 97 -12.13 -22.97 11.53
CA LEU A 97 -12.55 -21.71 12.15
C LEU A 97 -11.65 -21.33 13.34
N GLU A 98 -11.23 -22.31 14.14
CA GLU A 98 -10.34 -22.11 15.30
C GLU A 98 -8.97 -21.56 14.88
N VAL A 99 -8.43 -22.05 13.75
CA VAL A 99 -7.16 -21.56 13.20
C VAL A 99 -7.31 -20.12 12.70
N VAL A 100 -8.43 -19.80 12.06
CA VAL A 100 -8.72 -18.42 11.62
C VAL A 100 -8.90 -17.47 12.81
N GLU A 101 -9.57 -17.91 13.88
CA GLU A 101 -9.72 -17.11 15.11
C GLU A 101 -8.38 -16.88 15.81
N THR A 102 -7.56 -17.92 15.92
CA THR A 102 -6.21 -17.83 16.47
C THR A 102 -5.35 -16.88 15.65
N ALA A 103 -5.42 -16.98 14.31
CA ALA A 103 -4.70 -16.08 13.41
C ALA A 103 -5.14 -14.63 13.62
N LEU A 104 -6.44 -14.36 13.71
CA LEU A 104 -6.99 -13.02 13.92
C LEU A 104 -6.62 -12.43 15.29
N GLN A 105 -6.56 -13.26 16.34
CA GLN A 105 -6.16 -12.86 17.70
C GLN A 105 -4.67 -12.56 17.80
N VAL A 106 -3.81 -13.47 17.32
CA VAL A 106 -2.34 -13.30 17.40
C VAL A 106 -1.88 -12.06 16.63
N THR A 107 -2.58 -11.73 15.54
CA THR A 107 -2.25 -10.58 14.71
C THR A 107 -3.00 -9.30 15.11
N GLN A 108 -3.82 -9.31 16.17
CA GLN A 108 -4.66 -8.18 16.57
C GLN A 108 -3.85 -6.91 16.89
N ASP A 109 -2.72 -7.08 17.57
CA ASP A 109 -1.84 -5.97 17.97
C ASP A 109 -0.68 -5.75 16.98
N THR A 110 -0.72 -6.43 15.83
CA THR A 110 0.34 -6.34 14.80
C THR A 110 -0.13 -5.48 13.62
N PRO A 111 0.79 -4.85 12.87
CA PRO A 111 0.45 -4.07 11.68
C PRO A 111 -0.04 -4.94 10.51
N TRP A 112 -0.02 -6.27 10.64
CA TRP A 112 -0.36 -7.19 9.57
C TRP A 112 -1.89 -7.25 9.37
N SER A 113 -2.32 -6.85 8.19
CA SER A 113 -3.72 -6.88 7.76
C SER A 113 -4.00 -7.90 6.66
N GLN A 114 -2.97 -8.63 6.22
CA GLN A 114 -3.03 -9.59 5.12
C GLN A 114 -2.51 -10.95 5.58
N PHE A 115 -3.19 -12.01 5.16
CA PHE A 115 -2.94 -13.39 5.54
C PHE A 115 -2.70 -14.21 4.27
N PRO A 116 -1.51 -14.78 4.07
CA PRO A 116 -1.24 -15.66 2.94
C PRO A 116 -1.96 -16.99 3.12
N ILE A 117 -2.52 -17.51 2.02
CA ILE A 117 -3.20 -18.80 1.95
C ILE A 117 -2.29 -19.79 1.23
N LEU A 118 -1.99 -20.90 1.89
CA LEU A 118 -1.09 -21.94 1.44
C LEU A 118 -1.85 -23.19 0.98
N ASP A 119 -1.39 -23.79 -0.10
CA ASP A 119 -1.70 -25.15 -0.51
C ASP A 119 -0.39 -25.96 -0.53
N GLY A 120 -0.17 -26.75 0.52
CA GLY A 120 1.14 -27.34 0.80
C GLY A 120 2.22 -26.28 1.01
N ASN A 121 3.20 -26.24 0.10
CA ASN A 121 4.31 -25.27 0.14
C ASN A 121 4.13 -24.10 -0.85
N THR A 122 2.94 -23.96 -1.45
CA THR A 122 2.67 -22.94 -2.46
C THR A 122 1.69 -21.90 -1.91
N CYS A 123 2.04 -20.63 -2.00
CA CYS A 123 1.10 -19.54 -1.71
C CYS A 123 0.13 -19.37 -2.89
N ILE A 124 -1.15 -19.66 -2.66
CA ILE A 124 -2.21 -19.57 -3.68
C ILE A 124 -2.92 -18.21 -3.67
N GLY A 125 -2.77 -17.42 -2.62
CA GLY A 125 -3.38 -16.10 -2.53
C GLY A 125 -3.15 -15.41 -1.20
N VAL A 126 -3.68 -14.20 -1.08
CA VAL A 126 -3.66 -13.40 0.15
C VAL A 126 -5.09 -12.94 0.46
N LEU A 127 -5.48 -13.01 1.73
CA LEU A 127 -6.76 -12.49 2.21
C LEU A 127 -6.55 -11.36 3.21
N ALA A 128 -7.33 -10.29 3.07
CA ALA A 128 -7.32 -9.21 4.03
C ALA A 128 -8.14 -9.58 5.27
N ARG A 129 -7.77 -9.03 6.44
CA ARG A 129 -8.49 -9.17 7.72
C ARG A 129 -10.01 -8.99 7.58
N PRO A 130 -10.54 -7.97 6.89
CA PRO A 130 -11.99 -7.76 6.80
C PRO A 130 -12.72 -8.94 6.13
N HIS A 131 -12.09 -9.61 5.18
CA HIS A 131 -12.69 -10.77 4.51
C HIS A 131 -12.73 -12.00 5.43
N LEU A 132 -11.69 -12.23 6.23
CA LEU A 132 -11.70 -13.30 7.24
C LEU A 132 -12.71 -13.03 8.35
N GLU A 133 -12.83 -11.78 8.80
CA GLU A 133 -13.84 -11.40 9.78
C GLU A 133 -15.26 -11.57 9.24
N ALA A 134 -15.50 -11.19 7.98
CA ALA A 134 -16.78 -11.41 7.33
C ALA A 134 -17.11 -12.90 7.20
N ALA A 135 -16.13 -13.73 6.81
CA ALA A 135 -16.29 -15.18 6.74
C ALA A 135 -16.60 -15.79 8.12
N ARG A 136 -15.92 -15.34 9.18
CA ARG A 136 -16.19 -15.77 10.57
C ARG A 136 -17.62 -15.42 10.98
N ARG A 137 -18.08 -14.19 10.70
CA ARG A 137 -19.46 -13.75 11.00
C ARG A 137 -20.50 -14.58 10.25
N ALA A 138 -20.27 -14.84 8.95
CA ALA A 138 -21.16 -15.65 8.13
C ALA A 138 -21.26 -17.11 8.65
N HIS A 139 -20.15 -17.69 9.07
CA HIS A 139 -20.12 -19.04 9.65
C HIS A 139 -20.89 -19.10 10.99
N GLY A 140 -20.78 -18.06 11.82
CA GLY A 140 -21.55 -17.95 13.07
C GLY A 140 -23.06 -17.91 12.83
N LEU A 141 -23.51 -17.15 11.84
CA LEU A 141 -24.93 -17.07 11.44
C LEU A 141 -25.45 -18.41 10.89
N SER A 142 -24.66 -19.10 10.05
CA SER A 142 -25.03 -20.42 9.53
C SER A 142 -25.22 -21.45 10.63
N LYS A 143 -24.37 -21.44 11.66
CA LYS A 143 -24.46 -22.36 12.82
C LYS A 143 -25.69 -22.09 13.70
N GLN A 144 -26.08 -20.82 13.85
CA GLN A 144 -27.32 -20.46 14.56
C GLN A 144 -28.56 -20.91 13.80
N ASN A 145 -28.58 -20.72 12.47
CA ASN A 145 -29.70 -21.13 11.63
C ASN A 145 -29.89 -22.65 11.61
N SER A 146 -28.81 -23.44 11.62
CA SER A 146 -28.92 -24.91 11.68
C SER A 146 -29.46 -25.40 13.02
N LEU A 147 -29.03 -24.81 14.15
CA LEU A 147 -29.52 -25.17 15.49
C LEU A 147 -30.99 -24.78 15.71
N ALA A 148 -31.42 -23.64 15.15
CA ALA A 148 -32.82 -23.23 15.19
C ALA A 148 -33.72 -24.17 14.38
N ALA A 149 -33.26 -24.66 13.22
CA ALA A 149 -34.01 -25.60 12.39
C ALA A 149 -34.18 -26.98 13.05
N GLU A 150 -33.16 -27.48 13.75
CA GLU A 150 -33.25 -28.75 14.49
C GLU A 150 -34.17 -28.66 15.73
N GLY A 151 -34.19 -27.51 16.41
CA GLY A 151 -35.09 -27.27 17.54
C GLY A 151 -36.57 -27.19 17.16
N GLN A 152 -36.89 -26.84 15.91
CA GLN A 152 -38.26 -26.74 15.41
C GLN A 152 -38.82 -28.07 14.90
N ALA A 153 -37.97 -29.04 14.56
CA ALA A 153 -38.38 -30.40 14.20
C ALA A 153 -38.72 -31.28 15.41
N ALA A 154 -38.43 -30.84 16.64
CA ALA A 154 -38.64 -31.60 17.87
C ALA A 154 -39.92 -31.26 18.64
N ALA A 155 -40.82 -30.43 18.09
CA ALA A 155 -42.13 -30.15 18.68
C ALA A 155 -43.21 -31.00 17.96
N PRO A 156 -43.59 -32.19 18.47
CA PRO A 156 -44.76 -32.89 17.98
C PRO A 156 -46.02 -32.13 18.39
N GLU A 157 -46.90 -31.90 17.41
CA GLU A 157 -48.25 -31.39 17.58
C GLU A 157 -48.99 -32.22 18.64
N SER A 158 -49.53 -31.53 19.65
CA SER A 158 -50.46 -32.06 20.64
C SER A 158 -51.89 -31.67 20.29
#